data_AF-A0AAW5MYF0-F1
#
_entry.id   AF-A0AAW5MYF0-F1
#
_cell.length_a   1.000
_cell.length_b   1.000
_cell.length_c   1.000
_cell.angle_alpha   90.00
_cell.angle_beta   90.00
_cell.angle_gamma   90.00
#
_symmetry.space_group_name_H-M   'P 1'
#
loop_
_entity.id
_entity.type
_entity.pdbx_description
1 polymer ?
#
loop_
_entity_poly.entity_id
_entity_poly.type
_entity_poly.pdbx_seq_one_letter_code
_entity_poly.pdbx_strand_id
1 'polypeptide(L)'
;GINIGVLDAKLFQHPEFNGKLSQLSGHLPYDFETEEDGSISFESHGVHVAGIAAARRDGTGMHGVAFSATLTTGNIPDSNNVLEFMAQNNVRVINNSWGEEPPVEEDADGNKLYLPNGTYKYIQVTPTSVTEELLPLRERIRAFSKAPVPSTVADKDG
;
A
#
# COMPACT_ATOMS: atom_id res chain seq x y z
N GLY A 1 3.55 20.80 -10.69
CA GLY A 1 4.05 19.50 -11.18
C GLY A 1 3.00 18.43 -10.96
N ILE A 2 3.26 17.20 -11.42
CA ILE A 2 2.44 16.03 -11.07
C ILE A 2 2.84 15.57 -9.67
N ASN A 3 1.86 15.14 -8.88
CA ASN A 3 2.08 14.52 -7.59
C ASN A 3 1.61 13.06 -7.66
N ILE A 4 2.49 12.15 -7.31
CA ILE A 4 2.28 10.71 -7.37
C ILE A 4 2.01 10.20 -5.96
N GLY A 5 0.89 9.50 -5.81
CA GLY A 5 0.52 8.75 -4.61
C GLY A 5 1.24 7.42 -4.60
N VAL A 6 1.98 7.11 -3.53
CA VAL A 6 2.51 5.76 -3.29
C VAL A 6 1.83 5.24 -2.03
N LEU A 7 0.83 4.37 -2.23
CA LEU A 7 0.12 3.67 -1.16
C LEU A 7 0.66 2.25 -1.11
N ASP A 8 1.63 2.04 -0.25
CA ASP A 8 2.50 0.85 -0.26
C ASP A 8 2.96 0.55 1.17
N ALA A 9 4.05 -0.18 1.34
CA ALA A 9 4.69 -0.34 2.63
C ALA A 9 5.26 1.00 3.15
N LYS A 10 5.68 1.05 4.42
CA LYS A 10 6.16 2.29 5.07
C LYS A 10 7.32 2.91 4.26
N LEU A 11 7.29 4.23 4.08
CA LEU A 11 8.39 4.98 3.49
C LEU A 11 9.17 5.72 4.58
N PHE A 12 10.47 5.85 4.40
CA PHE A 12 11.33 6.71 5.20
C PHE A 12 11.92 7.87 4.37
N GLN A 13 12.43 8.88 5.07
CA GLN A 13 13.13 10.00 4.42
C GLN A 13 14.44 9.50 3.80
N HIS A 14 14.55 9.60 2.47
CA HIS A 14 15.75 9.24 1.73
C HIS A 14 16.28 10.47 1.00
N PRO A 15 17.62 10.65 0.86
CA PRO A 15 18.18 11.72 0.06
C PRO A 15 17.43 11.85 -1.26
N GLU A 16 17.27 10.79 -2.04
CA GLU A 16 16.63 10.83 -3.38
C GLU A 16 15.24 11.50 -3.48
N PHE A 17 14.55 11.74 -2.37
CA PHE A 17 13.26 12.45 -2.34
C PHE A 17 13.30 13.85 -1.73
N ASN A 18 14.50 14.40 -1.45
CA ASN A 18 14.67 15.70 -0.79
C ASN A 18 13.86 16.81 -1.50
N GLY A 19 13.00 17.49 -0.74
CA GLY A 19 12.12 18.56 -1.22
C GLY A 19 10.90 18.09 -2.01
N LYS A 20 10.62 16.78 -2.06
CA LYS A 20 9.52 16.20 -2.88
C LYS A 20 8.56 15.31 -2.11
N LEU A 21 8.96 14.82 -0.94
CA LEU A 21 8.22 13.81 -0.17
C LEU A 21 7.25 14.46 0.83
N SER A 22 5.96 14.11 0.73
CA SER A 22 4.92 14.40 1.73
C SER A 22 4.40 13.08 2.31
N GLN A 23 4.79 12.75 3.54
CA GLN A 23 4.35 11.52 4.22
C GLN A 23 3.04 11.80 4.97
N LEU A 24 2.03 10.95 4.77
CA LEU A 24 0.72 11.05 5.42
C LEU A 24 0.70 10.37 6.79
N SER A 25 1.46 9.28 6.93
CA SER A 25 1.63 8.53 8.17
C SER A 25 2.48 9.30 9.17
N GLY A 26 2.04 9.31 10.43
CA GLY A 26 2.80 9.84 11.56
C GLY A 26 4.20 9.24 11.59
N HIS A 27 5.17 10.13 11.61
CA HIS A 27 6.61 9.87 11.56
C HIS A 27 7.04 8.90 12.67
N LEU A 28 7.12 7.59 12.37
CA LEU A 28 8.01 6.72 13.11
C LEU A 28 9.44 6.99 12.61
N PRO A 29 10.40 7.29 13.50
CA PRO A 29 11.80 7.49 13.09
C PRO A 29 12.48 6.22 12.60
N TYR A 30 11.76 5.09 12.60
CA TYR A 30 12.26 3.77 12.30
C TYR A 30 11.31 3.05 11.33
N ASP A 31 11.89 2.43 10.33
CA ASP A 31 11.27 1.70 9.21
C ASP A 31 11.33 0.18 9.40
N PHE A 32 11.43 -0.26 10.66
CA PHE A 32 11.54 -1.66 11.00
C PHE A 32 10.33 -2.20 11.75
N GLU A 33 10.05 -3.47 11.53
CA GLU A 33 9.06 -4.24 12.28
C GLU A 33 9.78 -5.29 13.12
N THR A 34 9.19 -5.64 14.27
CA THR A 34 9.69 -6.73 15.10
C THR A 34 8.84 -7.95 14.82
N GLU A 35 9.47 -9.00 14.30
CA GLU A 35 8.82 -10.27 13.98
C GLU A 35 8.47 -11.03 15.27
N GLU A 36 7.58 -12.04 15.17
CA GLU A 36 7.18 -12.86 16.32
C GLU A 36 8.36 -13.57 17.00
N ASP A 37 9.44 -13.83 16.27
CA ASP A 37 10.67 -14.45 16.78
C ASP A 37 11.66 -13.43 17.40
N GLY A 38 11.29 -12.16 17.45
CA GLY A 38 12.09 -11.06 17.98
C GLY A 38 13.16 -10.52 17.02
N SER A 39 13.19 -11.01 15.76
CA SER A 39 14.03 -10.42 14.73
C SER A 39 13.48 -9.07 14.25
N ILE A 40 14.36 -8.26 13.66
CA ILE A 40 14.02 -6.94 13.13
C ILE A 40 14.06 -7.03 11.61
N SER A 41 12.95 -6.72 10.96
CA SER A 41 12.85 -6.61 9.50
C SER A 41 12.75 -5.16 9.08
N PHE A 42 13.44 -4.76 8.02
CA PHE A 42 13.35 -3.42 7.46
C PHE A 42 12.46 -3.46 6.22
N GLU A 43 11.43 -2.64 6.21
CA GLU A 43 10.53 -2.56 5.10
C GLU A 43 11.06 -1.57 4.05
N SER A 44 11.34 -2.06 2.84
CA SER A 44 12.02 -1.29 1.79
C SER A 44 11.21 -1.16 0.50
N HIS A 45 10.09 -1.87 0.40
CA HIS A 45 9.30 -1.98 -0.81
C HIS A 45 8.73 -0.62 -1.24
N GLY A 46 8.12 0.11 -0.30
CA GLY A 46 7.53 1.43 -0.58
C GLY A 46 8.58 2.46 -1.04
N VAL A 47 9.76 2.47 -0.41
CA VAL A 47 10.87 3.36 -0.83
C VAL A 47 11.40 3.00 -2.20
N HIS A 48 11.53 1.71 -2.52
CA HIS A 48 11.96 1.25 -3.83
C HIS A 48 10.97 1.66 -4.94
N VAL A 49 9.67 1.48 -4.70
CA VAL A 49 8.58 1.91 -5.59
C VAL A 49 8.62 3.43 -5.82
N ALA A 50 8.75 4.22 -4.75
CA ALA A 50 8.86 5.67 -4.83
C ALA A 50 10.14 6.12 -5.57
N GLY A 51 11.23 5.39 -5.41
CA GLY A 51 12.49 5.55 -6.14
C GLY A 51 12.28 5.47 -7.64
N ILE A 52 11.70 4.36 -8.11
CA ILE A 52 11.37 4.14 -9.52
C ILE A 52 10.47 5.25 -10.05
N ALA A 53 9.46 5.67 -9.27
CA ALA A 53 8.51 6.68 -9.69
C ALA A 53 9.15 8.07 -9.84
N ALA A 54 9.80 8.58 -8.80
CA ALA A 54 10.13 10.02 -8.70
C ALA A 54 11.43 10.35 -7.94
N ALA A 55 12.38 9.41 -7.79
CA ALA A 55 13.72 9.76 -7.32
C ALA A 55 14.27 10.96 -8.11
N ARG A 56 14.96 11.86 -7.44
CA ARG A 56 15.40 13.11 -8.06
C ARG A 56 16.50 12.86 -9.08
N ARG A 57 16.64 13.81 -10.00
CA ARG A 57 17.71 13.82 -11.00
C ARG A 57 18.71 14.91 -10.64
N ASP A 58 19.61 14.61 -9.70
CA ASP A 58 20.64 15.54 -9.22
C ASP A 58 22.08 15.16 -9.64
N GLY A 59 22.22 14.08 -10.42
CA GLY A 59 23.51 13.57 -10.87
C GLY A 59 24.22 12.65 -9.87
N THR A 60 23.56 12.30 -8.76
CA THR A 60 23.99 11.30 -7.79
C THR A 60 23.02 10.12 -7.80
N GLY A 61 23.50 8.91 -7.52
CA GLY A 61 22.64 7.73 -7.38
C GLY A 61 21.78 7.44 -8.61
N MET A 62 20.46 7.37 -8.41
CA MET A 62 19.48 7.05 -9.45
C MET A 62 18.50 8.20 -9.66
N HIS A 63 17.67 8.13 -10.69
CA HIS A 63 16.50 9.00 -10.83
C HIS A 63 15.26 8.20 -11.22
N GLY A 64 14.10 8.72 -10.83
CA GLY A 64 12.82 8.13 -11.18
C GLY A 64 12.43 8.45 -12.62
N VAL A 65 11.42 7.73 -13.11
CA VAL A 65 10.82 7.94 -14.44
C VAL A 65 10.23 9.36 -14.54
N ALA A 66 9.48 9.77 -13.51
CA ALA A 66 8.91 11.09 -13.38
C ALA A 66 9.71 11.94 -12.37
N PHE A 67 11.02 12.06 -12.58
CA PHE A 67 11.93 12.73 -11.65
C PHE A 67 11.56 14.19 -11.30
N SER A 68 10.67 14.87 -12.03
CA SER A 68 10.18 16.22 -11.69
C SER A 68 8.86 16.21 -10.89
N ALA A 69 8.30 15.04 -10.59
CA ALA A 69 7.09 14.88 -9.78
C ALA A 69 7.38 15.05 -8.29
N THR A 70 6.33 15.34 -7.52
CA THR A 70 6.32 15.21 -6.06
C THR A 70 5.69 13.89 -5.65
N LEU A 71 5.90 13.49 -4.39
CA LEU A 71 5.37 12.27 -3.82
C LEU A 71 4.45 12.59 -2.64
N THR A 72 3.28 11.96 -2.61
CA THR A 72 2.46 11.83 -1.41
C THR A 72 2.39 10.36 -1.05
N THR A 73 2.79 9.99 0.15
CA THR A 73 3.00 8.58 0.49
C THR A 73 2.29 8.21 1.77
N GLY A 74 1.77 7.00 1.84
CA GLY A 74 1.16 6.46 3.05
C GLY A 74 1.30 4.95 3.05
N ASN A 75 1.40 4.37 4.24
CA ASN A 75 1.28 2.93 4.40
C ASN A 75 -0.18 2.52 4.25
N ILE A 76 -0.42 1.26 3.86
CA ILE A 76 -1.74 0.64 3.92
C ILE A 76 -2.15 0.61 5.41
N PRO A 77 -3.19 1.35 5.82
CA PRO A 77 -3.54 1.46 7.23
C PRO A 77 -4.65 0.46 7.61
N ASP A 78 -4.63 -0.03 8.85
CA ASP A 78 -5.70 -0.90 9.36
C ASP A 78 -7.02 -0.15 9.61
N SER A 79 -6.97 1.18 9.76
CA SER A 79 -8.13 1.96 10.23
C SER A 79 -8.35 3.35 9.59
N ASN A 80 -7.39 3.89 8.82
CA ASN A 80 -7.50 5.24 8.23
C ASN A 80 -7.81 5.21 6.74
N ASN A 81 -8.52 6.21 6.21
CA ASN A 81 -8.84 6.27 4.78
C ASN A 81 -7.74 6.98 3.96
N VAL A 82 -6.53 6.40 3.90
CA VAL A 82 -5.37 6.98 3.18
C VAL A 82 -5.63 7.10 1.68
N LEU A 83 -6.31 6.11 1.09
CA LEU A 83 -6.69 6.16 -0.33
C LEU A 83 -7.59 7.37 -0.62
N GLU A 84 -8.64 7.58 0.19
CA GLU A 84 -9.53 8.75 0.04
C GLU A 84 -8.79 10.06 0.32
N PHE A 85 -7.86 10.07 1.29
CA PHE A 85 -6.99 11.23 1.48
C PHE A 85 -6.27 11.57 0.18
N MET A 86 -5.58 10.60 -0.43
CA MET A 86 -4.87 10.84 -1.69
C MET A 86 -5.83 11.33 -2.78
N ALA A 87 -6.99 10.67 -2.94
CA ALA A 87 -7.98 10.99 -3.95
C ALA A 87 -8.58 12.41 -3.80
N GLN A 88 -8.76 12.90 -2.57
CA GLN A 88 -9.31 14.24 -2.30
C GLN A 88 -8.24 15.34 -2.25
N ASN A 89 -6.96 14.99 -2.25
CA ASN A 89 -5.85 15.93 -2.27
C ASN A 89 -5.29 16.12 -3.68
N ASN A 90 -4.22 16.91 -3.81
CA ASN A 90 -3.55 17.13 -5.09
C ASN A 90 -2.71 15.91 -5.53
N VAL A 91 -3.21 14.68 -5.43
CA VAL A 91 -2.59 13.47 -6.03
C VAL A 91 -3.27 13.18 -7.36
N ARG A 92 -2.50 12.85 -8.40
CA ARG A 92 -3.02 12.65 -9.76
C ARG A 92 -2.98 11.21 -10.24
N VAL A 93 -2.07 10.43 -9.70
CA VAL A 93 -1.89 8.99 -9.98
C VAL A 93 -1.58 8.34 -8.64
N ILE A 94 -2.20 7.20 -8.34
CA ILE A 94 -1.94 6.43 -7.13
C ILE A 94 -1.41 5.06 -7.56
N ASN A 95 -0.22 4.70 -7.08
CA ASN A 95 0.35 3.38 -7.21
C ASN A 95 0.01 2.54 -5.98
N ASN A 96 -0.50 1.32 -6.20
CA ASN A 96 -0.73 0.30 -5.19
C ASN A 96 0.01 -0.96 -5.62
N SER A 97 0.98 -1.43 -4.82
CA SER A 97 1.74 -2.65 -5.11
C SER A 97 1.38 -3.78 -4.14
N TRP A 98 0.09 -3.93 -3.87
CA TRP A 98 -0.48 -4.89 -2.91
C TRP A 98 -1.79 -5.44 -3.47
N GLY A 99 -2.24 -6.56 -2.91
CA GLY A 99 -3.49 -7.20 -3.29
C GLY A 99 -3.76 -8.43 -2.43
N GLU A 100 -5.00 -8.91 -2.49
CA GLU A 100 -5.43 -10.14 -1.82
C GLU A 100 -5.04 -11.38 -2.64
N GLU A 101 -4.67 -12.46 -1.95
CA GLU A 101 -4.45 -13.74 -2.59
C GLU A 101 -5.77 -14.36 -3.05
N PRO A 102 -5.87 -14.87 -4.29
CA PRO A 102 -7.07 -15.57 -4.72
C PRO A 102 -7.33 -16.82 -3.84
N PRO A 103 -8.59 -17.10 -3.48
CA PRO A 103 -8.92 -18.24 -2.64
C PRO A 103 -8.55 -19.56 -3.34
N VAL A 104 -8.19 -20.56 -2.53
CA VAL A 104 -7.79 -21.90 -2.99
C VAL A 104 -8.82 -22.91 -2.49
N GLU A 105 -9.12 -23.94 -3.29
CA GLU A 105 -10.00 -25.01 -2.83
C GLU A 105 -9.33 -25.80 -1.69
N GLU A 106 -10.08 -26.13 -0.66
CA GLU A 106 -9.63 -26.94 0.48
C GLU A 106 -10.41 -28.25 0.56
N ASP A 107 -9.78 -29.30 1.07
CA ASP A 107 -10.48 -30.54 1.41
C ASP A 107 -11.30 -30.40 2.71
N ALA A 108 -12.00 -31.47 3.10
CA ALA A 108 -12.83 -31.47 4.32
C ALA A 108 -12.02 -31.27 5.61
N ASP A 109 -10.70 -31.49 5.57
CA ASP A 109 -9.78 -31.33 6.69
C ASP A 109 -9.07 -29.96 6.67
N GLY A 110 -9.37 -29.10 5.68
CA GLY A 110 -8.80 -27.77 5.52
C GLY A 110 -7.45 -27.72 4.78
N ASN A 111 -7.03 -28.82 4.15
CA ASN A 111 -5.79 -28.80 3.38
C ASN A 111 -6.01 -28.20 2.00
N LYS A 112 -5.12 -27.27 1.60
CA LYS A 112 -5.13 -26.68 0.25
C LYS A 112 -4.98 -27.76 -0.81
N LEU A 113 -5.86 -27.74 -1.80
CA LEU A 113 -5.83 -28.65 -2.94
C LEU A 113 -4.86 -28.15 -4.02
N TYR A 114 -4.23 -29.11 -4.70
CA TYR A 114 -3.29 -28.87 -5.78
C TYR A 114 -3.78 -29.53 -7.07
N LEU A 115 -3.48 -28.90 -8.19
CA LEU A 115 -3.59 -29.49 -9.51
C LEU A 115 -2.46 -30.51 -9.73
N PRO A 116 -2.60 -31.44 -10.70
CA PRO A 116 -1.56 -32.46 -10.97
C PRO A 116 -0.17 -31.91 -11.32
N ASN A 117 -0.09 -30.65 -11.75
CA ASN A 117 1.16 -29.93 -12.05
C ASN A 117 1.81 -29.30 -10.81
N GLY A 118 1.24 -29.47 -9.61
CA GLY A 118 1.77 -28.94 -8.35
C GLY A 118 1.37 -27.50 -8.04
N THR A 119 0.55 -26.85 -8.86
CA THR A 119 0.04 -25.50 -8.53
C THR A 119 -1.22 -25.60 -7.68
N TYR A 120 -1.50 -24.60 -6.85
CA TYR A 120 -2.76 -24.52 -6.12
C TYR A 120 -3.96 -24.61 -7.05
N LYS A 121 -5.00 -25.28 -6.59
CA LYS A 121 -6.30 -25.30 -7.25
C LYS A 121 -7.09 -24.07 -6.81
N TYR A 122 -6.84 -22.94 -7.47
CA TYR A 122 -7.52 -21.68 -7.18
C TYR A 122 -9.03 -21.77 -7.47
N ILE A 123 -9.82 -21.17 -6.58
CA ILE A 123 -11.24 -20.91 -6.82
C ILE A 123 -11.33 -19.77 -7.83
N GLN A 124 -12.17 -19.96 -8.85
CA GLN A 124 -12.35 -18.95 -9.89
C GLN A 124 -12.98 -17.67 -9.30
N VAL A 125 -12.22 -16.58 -9.32
CA VAL A 125 -12.72 -15.25 -8.98
C VAL A 125 -13.47 -14.69 -10.18
N THR A 126 -14.71 -14.27 -9.97
CA THR A 126 -15.57 -13.64 -10.97
C THR A 126 -16.04 -12.27 -10.48
N PRO A 127 -16.47 -11.35 -11.37
CA PRO A 127 -17.05 -10.08 -10.92
C PRO A 127 -18.22 -10.25 -9.95
N THR A 128 -19.03 -11.31 -10.14
CA THR A 128 -20.14 -11.64 -9.24
C THR A 128 -19.63 -12.08 -7.88
N SER A 129 -18.66 -12.99 -7.81
CA SER A 129 -18.14 -13.48 -6.52
C SER A 129 -17.51 -12.35 -5.70
N VAL A 130 -16.75 -11.45 -6.34
CA VAL A 130 -16.20 -10.25 -5.69
C VAL A 130 -17.33 -9.33 -5.21
N THR A 131 -18.37 -9.14 -6.01
CA THR A 131 -19.52 -8.31 -5.61
C THR A 131 -20.24 -8.91 -4.40
N GLU A 132 -20.47 -10.22 -4.39
CA GLU A 132 -21.12 -10.93 -3.29
C GLU A 132 -20.29 -10.88 -2.01
N GLU A 133 -18.97 -11.06 -2.11
CA GLU A 133 -18.03 -10.98 -0.99
C GLU A 133 -17.99 -9.58 -0.37
N LEU A 134 -17.98 -8.53 -1.19
CA LEU A 134 -17.95 -7.14 -0.72
C LEU A 134 -19.33 -6.62 -0.29
N LEU A 135 -20.43 -7.28 -0.67
CA LEU A 135 -21.79 -6.82 -0.41
C LEU A 135 -22.08 -6.60 1.09
N PRO A 136 -21.70 -7.50 2.02
CA PRO A 136 -21.87 -7.28 3.45
C PRO A 136 -21.07 -6.07 3.97
N LEU A 137 -19.94 -5.75 3.34
CA LEU A 137 -19.09 -4.62 3.71
C LEU A 137 -19.56 -3.29 3.10
N ARG A 138 -20.53 -3.30 2.19
CA ARG A 138 -20.95 -2.13 1.42
C ARG A 138 -21.27 -0.90 2.27
N GLU A 139 -22.05 -1.06 3.35
CA GLU A 139 -22.41 0.08 4.20
C GLU A 139 -21.21 0.59 5.01
N ARG A 140 -20.32 -0.30 5.45
CA ARG A 140 -19.05 0.07 6.10
C ARG A 140 -18.15 0.85 5.14
N ILE A 141 -17.98 0.36 3.90
CA ILE A 141 -17.20 1.04 2.85
C ILE A 141 -17.79 2.42 2.56
N ARG A 142 -19.12 2.54 2.42
CA ARG A 142 -19.81 3.82 2.20
C ARG A 142 -19.67 4.79 3.36
N ALA A 143 -19.72 4.32 4.60
CA ALA A 143 -19.50 5.16 5.77
C ALA A 143 -18.04 5.64 5.81
N PHE A 144 -17.10 4.74 5.56
CA PHE A 144 -15.67 5.01 5.54
C PHE A 144 -15.26 6.00 4.42
N SER A 145 -15.84 5.88 3.22
CA SER A 145 -15.61 6.82 2.11
C SER A 145 -16.18 8.22 2.37
N LYS A 146 -17.08 8.36 3.34
CA LYS A 146 -17.66 9.65 3.78
C LYS A 146 -17.05 10.16 5.07
N ALA A 147 -16.15 9.39 5.70
CA ALA A 147 -15.46 9.83 6.89
C ALA A 147 -14.59 11.05 6.57
N PRO A 148 -14.35 11.96 7.54
CA PRO A 148 -13.45 13.09 7.33
C PRO A 148 -12.09 12.60 6.83
N VAL A 149 -11.54 13.30 5.83
CA VAL A 149 -10.17 13.07 5.39
C VAL A 149 -9.22 13.36 6.55
N PRO A 150 -8.36 12.41 6.96
CA PRO A 150 -7.47 12.62 8.10
C PRO A 150 -6.52 13.78 7.84
N SER A 151 -6.40 14.77 8.73
CA SER A 151 -5.35 15.79 8.62
C SER A 151 -3.94 15.23 8.92
N THR A 152 -3.91 14.09 9.60
CA THR A 152 -2.75 13.28 9.98
C THR A 152 -3.20 11.82 10.05
N VAL A 153 -2.44 10.89 9.49
CA VAL A 153 -2.73 9.46 9.58
C VAL A 153 -1.94 8.90 10.76
N ALA A 154 -2.61 8.63 11.87
CA ALA A 154 -1.99 7.94 13.01
C ALA A 154 -2.14 6.43 12.80
N ASP A 155 -1.05 5.68 12.75
CA ASP A 155 -1.14 4.22 12.80
C ASP A 155 -1.76 3.80 14.14
N LYS A 156 -2.53 2.71 14.11
CA LYS A 156 -2.96 2.04 15.34
C LYS A 156 -1.73 1.33 15.87
N ASP A 157 -1.40 1.60 17.13
CA ASP A 157 -0.29 1.01 17.89
C ASP A 157 1.07 1.70 17.69
N GLY A 158 1.33 2.65 18.60
CA GLY A 158 2.67 2.96 19.09
C GLY A 158 2.85 2.37 20.47
#